data_AF-A0A7S1F6H4-F1
#
_entry.id   AF-A0A7S1F6H4-F1
#
_cell.length_a   1.000
_cell.length_b   1.000
_cell.length_c   1.000
_cell.angle_alpha   90.00
_cell.angle_beta   90.00
_cell.angle_gamma   90.00
#
_symmetry.space_group_name_H-M   'P 1'
#
loop_
_entity.id
_entity.type
_entity.pdbx_description
1 polymer ?
#
loop_
_entity_poly.entity_id
_entity_poly.type
_entity_poly.pdbx_seq_one_letter_code
_entity_poly.pdbx_strand_id
1 'polypeptide(L)'
;FGSRVIAGQALWYGTSRVVVLNAMAETGEQVRARYQTLVKKCTSLINKAADLTQQRDEHQLVLQAFEKAEPERRVFRKIDDVLVERTVAEVKPAVEQNLKSINKLLQRDIEQLQDLKRQRAELERMYEGLAVDGNDVSDLVLEDDG
;
A
#
# COMPACT_ATOMS: atom_id res chain seq x y z
N PHE A 1 -2.15 -67.95 47.08
CA PHE A 1 -3.30 -67.03 47.01
C PHE A 1 -2.96 -65.78 47.79
N GLY A 2 -3.06 -64.60 47.17
CA GLY A 2 -2.87 -63.31 47.85
C GLY A 2 -1.85 -62.41 47.18
N SER A 3 -2.26 -61.78 46.08
CA SER A 3 -1.48 -60.86 45.26
C SER A 3 -1.26 -59.49 45.90
N ARG A 4 -0.06 -58.96 45.63
CA ARG A 4 0.28 -57.55 45.28
C ARG A 4 0.19 -56.46 46.36
N VAL A 5 1.40 -56.01 46.69
CA VAL A 5 1.83 -54.79 47.37
C VAL A 5 1.30 -53.54 46.66
N ILE A 6 0.64 -52.65 47.40
CA ILE A 6 0.30 -51.29 46.98
C ILE A 6 1.43 -50.33 47.38
N ALA A 7 2.38 -50.11 46.49
CA ALA A 7 3.32 -48.99 46.55
C ALA A 7 2.80 -47.91 45.58
N GLY A 8 2.16 -46.87 46.13
CA GLY A 8 1.71 -45.71 45.38
C GLY A 8 2.90 -44.95 44.81
N GLN A 9 3.11 -45.08 43.51
CA GLN A 9 4.11 -44.36 42.74
C GLN A 9 3.89 -42.84 42.79
N ALA A 10 5.00 -42.12 42.95
CA ALA A 10 5.12 -40.69 42.73
C ALA A 10 4.68 -40.35 41.30
N LEU A 11 3.62 -39.54 41.16
CA LEU A 11 3.23 -38.93 39.90
C LEU A 11 4.17 -37.76 39.60
N TRP A 12 5.06 -38.02 38.66
CA TRP A 12 5.95 -37.09 37.99
C TRP A 12 5.14 -36.32 36.94
N TYR A 13 4.92 -35.02 37.13
CA TYR A 13 4.64 -34.09 36.03
C TYR A 13 5.27 -32.73 36.34
N GLY A 14 6.55 -32.63 35.98
CA GLY A 14 7.22 -31.36 35.79
C GLY A 14 6.83 -30.72 34.46
N THR A 15 6.87 -29.39 34.47
CA THR A 15 7.38 -28.54 33.38
C THR A 15 6.87 -28.79 31.96
N SER A 16 5.91 -27.97 31.54
CA SER A 16 5.82 -27.35 30.21
C SER A 16 4.62 -26.39 30.27
N ARG A 17 4.73 -25.09 30.57
CA ARG A 17 5.54 -24.06 29.91
C ARG A 17 5.63 -24.18 28.39
N VAL A 18 4.52 -24.56 27.75
CA VAL A 18 4.22 -24.15 26.37
C VAL A 18 2.90 -23.39 26.42
N VAL A 19 2.98 -22.19 27.00
CA VAL A 19 1.99 -21.15 26.78
C VAL A 19 2.10 -20.81 25.30
N VAL A 20 1.11 -21.22 24.52
CA VAL A 20 0.71 -20.57 23.26
C VAL A 20 1.88 -20.36 22.27
N LEU A 21 2.43 -21.44 21.70
CA LEU A 21 3.25 -21.35 20.49
C LEU A 21 2.61 -22.15 19.35
N ASN A 22 1.35 -21.85 19.06
CA ASN A 22 0.83 -22.05 17.71
C ASN A 22 -0.43 -21.22 17.48
N ALA A 23 -0.26 -19.89 17.41
CA ALA A 23 -1.23 -19.07 16.70
C ALA A 23 -1.01 -19.31 15.20
N MET A 24 -1.70 -20.32 14.68
CA MET A 24 -2.05 -20.51 13.26
C MET A 24 -0.88 -20.27 12.28
N ALA A 25 -0.08 -21.30 12.00
CA ALA A 25 0.73 -21.30 10.79
C ALA A 25 -0.20 -21.08 9.58
N GLU A 26 -0.18 -19.90 8.97
CA GLU A 26 -0.91 -19.59 7.74
C GLU A 26 -0.52 -20.64 6.67
N THR A 27 -1.50 -21.16 5.92
CA THR A 27 -1.19 -22.14 4.87
C THR A 27 -0.45 -21.45 3.72
N GLY A 28 0.41 -22.17 3.00
CA GLY A 28 1.14 -21.60 1.87
C GLY A 28 0.22 -20.98 0.79
N GLU A 29 -0.99 -21.49 0.62
CA GLU A 29 -2.01 -20.89 -0.25
C GLU A 29 -2.53 -19.53 0.27
N GLN A 30 -2.77 -19.41 1.58
CA GLN A 30 -3.19 -18.14 2.20
C GLN A 30 -2.10 -17.06 2.07
N VAL A 31 -0.83 -17.45 2.23
CA VAL A 31 0.33 -16.56 2.07
C VAL A 31 0.43 -16.07 0.63
N ARG A 32 0.29 -16.97 -0.36
CA ARG A 32 0.28 -16.61 -1.78
C ARG A 32 -0.86 -15.65 -2.12
N ALA A 33 -2.08 -15.93 -1.65
CA ALA A 33 -3.23 -15.06 -1.87
C ALA A 33 -3.04 -13.66 -1.26
N ARG A 34 -2.46 -13.59 -0.06
CA ARG A 34 -2.12 -12.34 0.62
C ARG A 34 -1.04 -11.56 -0.13
N TYR A 35 0.01 -12.24 -0.60
CA TYR A 35 1.07 -11.64 -1.41
C TYR A 35 0.51 -11.01 -2.69
N GLN A 36 -0.27 -11.78 -3.46
CA GLN A 36 -0.91 -11.29 -4.68
C GLN A 36 -1.84 -10.08 -4.40
N THR A 37 -2.50 -10.06 -3.25
CA THR A 37 -3.31 -8.93 -2.82
C THR A 37 -2.46 -7.68 -2.54
N LEU A 38 -1.30 -7.83 -1.89
CA LEU A 38 -0.37 -6.73 -1.67
C LEU A 38 0.16 -6.18 -2.99
N VAL A 39 0.57 -7.04 -3.93
CA VAL A 39 1.02 -6.63 -5.26
C VAL A 39 -0.06 -5.82 -5.99
N LYS A 40 -1.30 -6.34 -6.05
CA LYS A 40 -2.44 -5.62 -6.67
C LYS A 40 -2.67 -4.23 -6.07
N LYS A 41 -2.56 -4.12 -4.74
CA LYS A 41 -2.71 -2.83 -4.04
C LYS A 41 -1.57 -1.86 -4.39
N CYS A 42 -0.32 -2.33 -4.40
CA CYS A 42 0.84 -1.52 -4.81
C CYS A 42 0.68 -1.01 -6.24
N THR A 43 0.39 -1.87 -7.21
CA THR A 43 0.18 -1.47 -8.62
C THR A 43 -0.96 -0.47 -8.74
N SER A 44 -2.07 -0.65 -8.02
CA SER A 44 -3.17 0.31 -8.03
C SER A 44 -2.77 1.69 -7.51
N LEU A 45 -1.96 1.76 -6.44
CA LEU A 45 -1.47 3.04 -5.92
C LEU A 45 -0.45 3.68 -6.84
N ILE A 46 0.43 2.90 -7.49
CA ILE A 46 1.39 3.40 -8.47
C ILE A 46 0.66 4.09 -9.63
N ASN A 47 -0.35 3.44 -10.21
CA ASN A 47 -1.13 4.03 -11.31
C ASN A 47 -1.84 5.32 -10.87
N LYS A 48 -2.47 5.32 -9.69
CA LYS A 48 -3.12 6.53 -9.15
C LYS A 48 -2.12 7.66 -8.90
N ALA A 49 -0.94 7.35 -8.36
CA ALA A 49 0.10 8.33 -8.13
C ALA A 49 0.62 8.92 -9.44
N ALA A 50 0.76 8.11 -10.49
CA ALA A 50 1.13 8.57 -11.83
C ALA A 50 0.08 9.53 -12.40
N ASP A 51 -1.21 9.19 -12.32
CA ASP A 51 -2.30 10.06 -12.78
C ASP A 51 -2.32 11.39 -12.02
N LEU A 52 -2.16 11.37 -10.70
CA LEU A 52 -2.11 12.58 -9.87
C LEU A 52 -0.86 13.43 -10.15
N THR A 53 0.27 12.79 -10.48
CA THR A 53 1.51 13.45 -10.87
C THR A 53 1.30 14.25 -12.15
N GLN A 54 0.66 13.65 -13.16
CA GLN A 54 0.33 14.33 -14.41
C GLN A 54 -0.59 15.53 -14.16
N GLN A 55 -1.68 15.35 -13.41
CA GLN A 55 -2.61 16.44 -13.09
C GLN A 55 -1.90 17.60 -12.35
N ARG A 56 -1.01 17.28 -11.39
CA ARG A 56 -0.19 18.27 -10.69
C ARG A 56 0.64 19.09 -11.69
N ASP A 57 1.31 18.43 -12.63
CA ASP A 57 2.19 19.09 -13.59
C ASP A 57 1.42 19.99 -14.55
N GLU A 58 0.25 19.54 -15.01
CA GLU A 58 -0.67 20.34 -15.82
C GLU A 58 -1.12 21.61 -15.05
N HIS A 59 -1.50 21.47 -13.77
CA HIS A 59 -1.87 22.60 -12.93
C HIS A 59 -0.70 23.56 -12.68
N GLN A 60 0.52 23.04 -12.50
CA GLN A 60 1.72 23.88 -12.37
C GLN A 60 1.99 24.69 -13.64
N LEU A 61 1.83 24.07 -14.81
CA LEU A 61 2.00 24.77 -16.09
C LEU A 61 0.98 25.91 -16.24
N VAL A 62 -0.28 25.69 -15.83
CA VAL A 62 -1.31 26.74 -15.83
C VAL A 62 -0.92 27.90 -14.92
N LEU A 63 -0.40 27.63 -13.72
CA LEU A 63 0.04 28.69 -12.80
C LEU A 63 1.23 29.48 -13.35
N GLN A 64 2.21 28.82 -13.97
CA GLN A 64 3.33 29.48 -14.64
C GLN A 64 2.86 30.38 -15.80
N ALA A 65 1.83 29.96 -16.54
CA ALA A 65 1.22 30.80 -17.56
C ALA A 65 0.51 32.02 -16.96
N PHE A 66 -0.17 31.86 -15.82
CA PHE A 66 -0.84 32.95 -15.12
C PHE A 66 0.12 33.96 -14.49
N GLU A 67 1.33 33.57 -14.11
CA GLU A 67 2.36 34.51 -13.62
C GLU A 67 2.78 35.53 -14.69
N LYS A 68 2.73 35.15 -15.97
CA LYS A 68 3.06 36.02 -17.10
C LYS A 68 1.86 36.81 -17.64
N ALA A 69 0.66 36.55 -17.10
CA ALA A 69 -0.58 37.16 -17.55
C ALA A 69 -1.04 38.25 -16.58
N GLU A 70 -1.68 39.29 -17.11
CA GLU A 70 -2.26 40.33 -16.28
C GLU A 70 -3.48 39.81 -15.49
N PRO A 71 -3.69 40.24 -14.23
CA PRO A 71 -4.79 39.74 -13.40
C PRO A 71 -6.19 39.94 -13.99
N GLU A 72 -6.41 41.02 -14.72
CA GLU A 72 -7.69 41.36 -15.35
C GLU A 72 -7.89 40.67 -16.72
N ARG A 73 -6.89 39.92 -17.20
CA ARG A 73 -7.00 39.18 -18.46
C ARG A 73 -8.16 38.17 -18.37
N ARG A 74 -9.06 38.25 -19.35
CA ARG A 74 -10.18 37.31 -19.49
C ARG A 74 -9.65 35.90 -19.77
N VAL A 75 -10.17 34.94 -19.03
CA VAL A 75 -9.93 33.50 -19.18
C VAL A 75 -11.25 32.76 -19.28
N PHE A 76 -11.25 31.61 -19.95
CA PHE A 76 -12.45 30.83 -20.18
C PHE A 76 -12.28 29.43 -19.61
N ARG A 77 -13.20 29.03 -18.74
CA ARG A 77 -13.29 27.65 -18.25
C ARG A 77 -14.35 26.92 -19.04
N LYS A 78 -13.96 25.86 -19.76
CA LYS A 78 -14.90 24.94 -20.38
C LYS A 78 -15.59 24.08 -19.32
N ILE A 79 -16.91 24.03 -19.35
CA ILE A 79 -17.76 23.14 -18.55
C ILE A 79 -18.73 22.50 -19.55
N ASP A 80 -18.54 21.22 -19.82
CA ASP A 80 -19.22 20.50 -20.90
C ASP A 80 -19.10 21.26 -22.23
N ASP A 81 -20.21 21.72 -22.81
CA ASP A 81 -20.24 22.48 -24.06
C ASP A 81 -20.31 24.00 -23.86
N VAL A 82 -20.20 24.48 -22.63
CA VAL A 82 -20.31 25.91 -22.29
C VAL A 82 -18.95 26.47 -21.86
N LEU A 83 -18.59 27.63 -22.39
CA LEU A 83 -17.43 28.41 -21.93
C LEU A 83 -17.88 29.47 -20.93
N VAL A 84 -17.39 29.37 -19.70
CA VAL A 84 -17.63 30.35 -18.65
C VAL A 84 -16.47 31.33 -18.61
N GLU A 85 -16.77 32.60 -18.81
CA GLU A 85 -15.82 33.69 -18.69
C GLU A 85 -15.50 34.01 -17.23
N ARG A 86 -14.22 34.25 -16.95
CA ARG A 86 -13.66 34.69 -15.67
C ARG A 86 -12.44 35.58 -15.92
N THR A 87 -11.85 36.11 -14.87
CA THR A 87 -10.50 36.73 -14.94
C THR A 87 -9.42 35.82 -14.34
N VAL A 88 -8.15 36.07 -14.67
CA VAL A 88 -7.01 35.36 -14.04
C VAL A 88 -7.07 35.50 -12.52
N ALA A 89 -7.38 36.70 -12.02
CA ALA A 89 -7.50 36.97 -10.58
C ALA A 89 -8.54 36.09 -9.87
N GLU A 90 -9.67 35.80 -10.53
CA GLU A 90 -10.73 34.95 -9.98
C GLU A 90 -10.41 33.45 -10.04
N VAL A 91 -9.66 33.01 -11.06
CA VAL A 91 -9.41 31.59 -11.31
C VAL A 91 -8.14 31.09 -10.62
N LYS A 92 -7.10 31.92 -10.53
CA LYS A 92 -5.81 31.55 -9.95
C LYS A 92 -5.94 30.91 -8.54
N PRO A 93 -6.73 31.46 -7.60
CA PRO A 93 -6.86 30.86 -6.26
C PRO A 93 -7.43 29.44 -6.29
N ALA A 94 -8.38 29.16 -7.19
CA ALA A 94 -8.96 27.83 -7.33
C ALA A 94 -7.95 26.82 -7.89
N VAL A 95 -7.11 27.24 -8.85
CA VAL A 95 -6.05 26.39 -9.40
C VAL A 95 -4.99 26.09 -8.33
N GLU A 96 -4.59 27.08 -7.54
CA GLU A 96 -3.66 26.89 -6.41
C GLU A 96 -4.21 25.95 -5.34
N GLN A 97 -5.50 26.10 -4.99
CA GLN A 97 -6.15 25.24 -4.00
C GLN A 97 -6.25 23.79 -4.48
N ASN A 98 -6.57 23.59 -5.76
CA ASN A 98 -6.64 22.25 -6.37
C ASN A 98 -5.25 21.61 -6.41
N LEU A 99 -4.21 22.35 -6.80
CA LEU A 99 -2.83 21.87 -6.78
C LEU A 99 -2.39 21.45 -5.37
N LYS A 100 -2.73 22.24 -4.34
CA LYS A 100 -2.46 21.88 -2.94
C LYS A 100 -3.18 20.59 -2.53
N SER A 101 -4.43 20.41 -2.97
CA SER A 101 -5.20 19.20 -2.70
C SER A 101 -4.61 17.96 -3.38
N ILE A 102 -4.21 18.08 -4.65
CA ILE A 102 -3.53 17.01 -5.40
C ILE A 102 -2.23 16.61 -4.70
N ASN A 103 -1.39 17.57 -4.30
CA ASN A 103 -0.14 17.28 -3.59
C ASN A 103 -0.38 16.53 -2.27
N LYS A 104 -1.42 16.88 -1.52
CA LYS A 104 -1.78 16.17 -0.29
C LYS A 104 -2.21 14.72 -0.56
N LEU A 105 -3.01 14.50 -1.60
CA LEU A 105 -3.44 13.15 -1.99
C LEU A 105 -2.25 12.31 -2.47
N LEU A 106 -1.37 12.89 -3.28
CA LEU A 106 -0.16 12.25 -3.78
C LEU A 106 0.79 11.87 -2.64
N GLN A 107 0.99 12.76 -1.66
CA GLN A 107 1.78 12.45 -0.47
C GLN A 107 1.19 11.25 0.29
N ARG A 108 -0.11 11.26 0.57
CA ARG A 108 -0.79 10.16 1.25
C ARG A 108 -0.65 8.84 0.49
N ASP A 109 -0.82 8.85 -0.83
CA ASP A 109 -0.76 7.64 -1.64
C ASP A 109 0.67 7.07 -1.70
N ILE A 110 1.70 7.94 -1.69
CA ILE A 110 3.11 7.53 -1.57
C ILE A 110 3.41 6.92 -0.20
N GLU A 111 2.94 7.54 0.89
CA GLU A 111 3.09 6.99 2.25
C GLU A 111 2.43 5.60 2.35
N GLN A 112 1.21 5.44 1.84
CA GLN A 112 0.52 4.16 1.79
C GLN A 112 1.27 3.11 0.94
N LEU A 113 1.85 3.53 -0.19
CA LEU A 113 2.65 2.64 -1.03
C LEU A 113 3.90 2.17 -0.30
N GLN A 114 4.58 3.04 0.45
CA GLN A 114 5.75 2.67 1.24
C GLN A 114 5.40 1.65 2.32
N ASP A 115 4.29 1.83 3.03
CA ASP A 115 3.84 0.89 4.06
C ASP A 115 3.50 -0.48 3.46
N LEU A 116 2.81 -0.51 2.30
CA LEU A 116 2.51 -1.77 1.61
C LEU A 116 3.77 -2.45 1.07
N LYS A 117 4.75 -1.70 0.57
CA LYS A 117 6.06 -2.24 0.16
C LYS A 117 6.80 -2.86 1.34
N ARG A 118 6.76 -2.24 2.52
CA ARG A 118 7.32 -2.83 3.76
C ARG A 118 6.62 -4.13 4.14
N GLN A 119 5.29 -4.15 4.15
CA GLN A 119 4.52 -5.36 4.44
C GLN A 119 4.82 -6.49 3.44
N ARG A 120 5.01 -6.15 2.16
CA ARG A 120 5.42 -7.11 1.12
C ARG A 120 6.81 -7.69 1.43
N ALA A 121 7.79 -6.84 1.72
CA ALA A 121 9.15 -7.26 2.03
C ALA A 121 9.24 -8.08 3.33
N GLU A 122 8.44 -7.75 4.34
CA GLU A 122 8.33 -8.56 5.57
C GLU A 122 7.74 -9.94 5.27
N LEU A 123 6.70 -10.01 4.43
CA LEU A 123 6.11 -11.28 4.01
C LEU A 123 7.11 -12.11 3.21
N GLU A 124 7.86 -11.51 2.28
CA GLU A 124 8.93 -12.18 1.55
C GLU A 124 9.97 -12.77 2.52
N ARG A 125 10.48 -11.97 3.47
CA ARG A 125 11.49 -12.43 4.46
C ARG A 125 11.01 -13.55 5.38
N MET A 126 9.76 -13.49 5.85
CA MET A 126 9.21 -14.52 6.75
C MET A 126 9.14 -15.89 6.07
N TYR A 127 8.93 -15.92 4.76
CA TYR A 127 8.71 -17.15 4.00
C TYR A 127 9.91 -17.56 3.13
N GLU A 128 10.88 -16.68 2.89
CA GLU A 128 12.17 -17.00 2.24
C GLU A 128 13.03 -17.96 3.10
N GLY A 129 12.88 -17.91 4.43
CA GLY A 129 13.53 -18.85 5.37
C GLY A 129 12.81 -20.19 5.55
N LEU A 130 11.60 -20.33 5.02
CA LEU A 130 10.80 -21.56 5.04
C LEU A 130 10.90 -22.19 3.64
N ALA A 131 12.05 -22.79 3.32
CA ALA A 131 12.17 -23.68 2.17
C ALA A 131 11.32 -24.93 2.46
N VAL A 132 10.01 -24.81 2.20
CA VAL A 132 9.07 -25.93 2.22
C VAL A 132 9.36 -26.75 0.96
N ASP A 133 9.68 -28.02 1.18
CA ASP A 133 10.02 -28.99 0.16
C ASP A 133 9.16 -28.85 -1.11
N GLY A 134 9.86 -28.65 -2.24
CA GLY A 134 9.40 -28.98 -3.59
C GLY A 134 8.30 -28.09 -4.15
N ASN A 135 8.70 -27.06 -4.91
CA ASN A 135 7.87 -26.20 -5.76
C ASN A 135 6.86 -25.33 -5.00
N ASP A 136 6.96 -23.99 -5.11
CA ASP A 136 5.79 -23.07 -5.20
C ASP A 136 6.00 -21.61 -4.74
N VAL A 137 7.17 -21.22 -4.19
CA VAL A 137 7.37 -19.82 -3.72
C VAL A 137 8.44 -19.06 -4.51
N SER A 138 9.42 -19.74 -5.10
CA SER A 138 10.47 -19.12 -5.91
C SER A 138 9.95 -18.46 -7.20
N ASP A 139 8.82 -18.91 -7.74
CA ASP A 139 8.20 -18.35 -8.95
C ASP A 139 7.46 -17.02 -8.69
N LEU A 140 7.33 -16.58 -7.43
CA LEU A 140 6.62 -15.35 -7.06
C LEU A 140 7.55 -14.15 -6.86
N VAL A 141 8.87 -14.37 -6.83
CA VAL A 141 9.86 -13.30 -7.00
C VAL A 141 9.95 -13.00 -8.49
N LEU A 142 8.86 -12.47 -9.05
CA LEU A 142 8.94 -11.83 -10.35
C LEU A 142 9.83 -10.60 -10.18
N GLU A 143 10.85 -10.54 -11.04
CA GLU A 143 11.84 -9.48 -11.13
C GLU A 143 11.17 -8.12 -10.95
N ASP A 144 11.75 -7.32 -10.05
CA ASP A 144 11.36 -5.95 -9.76
C ASP A 144 11.53 -5.13 -11.04
N ASP A 145 10.51 -5.13 -11.90
CA ASP A 145 10.46 -4.29 -13.11
C ASP A 145 10.29 -2.84 -12.67
N GLY A 146 11.46 -2.18 -12.51
CA GLY A 146 11.74 -0.76 -12.84
C GLY A 146 10.75 0.30 -12.36
#